data_AF-A0A7C7Z136-F1
#
_entry.id   AF-A0A7C7Z136-F1
#
_cell.length_a   1.000
_cell.length_b   1.000
_cell.length_c   1.000
_cell.angle_alpha   90.00
_cell.angle_beta   90.00
_cell.angle_gamma   90.00
#
_symmetry.space_group_name_H-M   'P 1'
#
loop_
_entity.id
_entity.type
_entity.pdbx_description
1 polymer ?
#
loop_
_entity_poly.entity_id
_entity_poly.type
_entity_poly.pdbx_seq_one_letter_code
_entity_poly.pdbx_strand_id
1 'polypeptide(L)'
;MPSRRNLPWDNHRGELMGRMEERLKKAIADTAKTTKKVVKKISDNPKNSKYISPHRHCVICHTPIPLDADPAHCGDQPCSEKHARQEKSRKRLNLMLYLFPAIAIMLFLFPFLTGS
;
A
#
# COMPACT_ATOMS: atom_id res chain seq x y z
N MET A 1 14.68 -13.91 44.91
CA MET A 1 13.54 -13.69 43.97
C MET A 1 12.47 -14.73 44.30
N PRO A 2 11.26 -14.37 44.75
CA PRO A 2 10.25 -15.39 45.07
C PRO A 2 9.71 -16.02 43.78
N SER A 3 9.66 -17.34 43.75
CA SER A 3 9.12 -18.13 42.65
C SER A 3 7.62 -17.90 42.53
N ARG A 4 7.15 -17.37 41.39
CA ARG A 4 5.72 -17.25 41.08
C ARG A 4 5.13 -18.66 40.93
N ARG A 5 4.49 -19.16 41.99
CA ARG A 5 3.61 -20.33 41.89
C ARG A 5 2.32 -19.89 41.19
N ASN A 6 1.99 -20.51 40.06
CA ASN A 6 0.73 -20.29 39.35
C ASN A 6 -0.45 -20.62 40.27
N LEU A 7 -1.28 -19.64 40.60
CA LEU A 7 -2.45 -19.85 41.43
C LEU A 7 -3.59 -20.41 40.55
N PRO A 8 -4.48 -21.27 41.08
CA PRO A 8 -5.61 -21.81 40.31
C PRO A 8 -6.47 -20.74 39.63
N TRP A 9 -6.57 -19.56 40.24
CA TRP A 9 -7.28 -18.39 39.74
C TRP A 9 -6.64 -17.75 38.49
N ASP A 10 -5.35 -17.97 38.25
CA ASP A 10 -4.62 -17.45 37.09
C ASP A 10 -5.01 -18.22 35.81
N ASN A 11 -5.23 -19.54 35.91
CA ASN A 11 -5.66 -20.37 34.79
C ASN A 11 -7.09 -20.02 34.34
N HIS A 12 -8.03 -19.91 35.28
CA HIS A 12 -9.42 -19.54 34.96
C HIS A 12 -9.51 -18.15 34.32
N ARG A 13 -8.69 -17.19 34.80
CA ARG A 13 -8.57 -15.88 34.15
C ARG A 13 -8.03 -16.00 32.73
N GLY A 14 -7.00 -16.83 32.51
CA GLY A 14 -6.45 -17.09 31.18
C GLY A 14 -7.49 -17.67 30.21
N GLU A 15 -8.27 -18.66 30.64
CA GLU A 15 -9.32 -19.29 29.84
C GLU A 15 -10.46 -18.31 29.50
N LEU A 16 -10.87 -17.48 30.47
CA LEU A 16 -11.87 -16.43 30.26
C LEU A 16 -11.40 -15.40 29.23
N MET A 17 -10.16 -14.94 29.37
CA MET A 17 -9.57 -13.96 28.46
C MET A 17 -9.37 -14.55 27.05
N GLY A 18 -8.96 -15.82 26.95
CA GLY A 18 -8.87 -16.53 25.67
C GLY A 18 -10.21 -16.62 24.94
N ARG A 19 -11.28 -17.01 25.65
CA ARG A 19 -12.64 -17.05 25.10
C ARG A 19 -13.13 -15.65 24.69
N MET A 20 -12.78 -14.61 25.45
CA MET A 20 -13.14 -13.23 25.12
C MET A 20 -12.43 -12.75 23.84
N GLU A 21 -11.15 -13.08 23.69
CA GLU A 21 -10.36 -12.74 22.51
C GLU A 21 -10.90 -13.44 21.25
N GLU A 22 -11.29 -14.71 21.34
CA GLU A 22 -11.92 -15.42 20.23
C GLU A 22 -13.24 -14.78 19.80
N ARG A 23 -14.09 -14.40 20.77
CA ARG A 23 -15.35 -13.70 20.50
C ARG A 23 -15.11 -12.34 19.86
N LEU A 24 -14.09 -11.61 20.29
CA LEU A 24 -13.71 -10.33 19.70
C LEU A 24 -13.21 -10.51 18.27
N LYS A 25 -12.30 -11.46 18.02
CA LYS A 25 -11.80 -11.79 16.67
C LYS A 25 -12.94 -12.18 15.74
N LYS A 26 -13.87 -13.01 16.22
CA LYS A 26 -15.06 -13.41 15.47
C LYS A 26 -15.96 -12.21 15.15
N ALA A 27 -16.24 -11.36 16.13
CA ALA A 27 -17.03 -10.15 15.93
C ALA A 27 -16.40 -9.21 14.89
N ILE A 28 -15.08 -8.97 14.98
CA ILE A 28 -14.35 -8.16 14.00
C ILE A 28 -14.47 -8.76 12.59
N ALA A 29 -14.29 -10.07 12.45
CA ALA A 29 -14.41 -10.76 11.17
C ALA A 29 -15.83 -10.68 10.59
N ASP A 30 -16.85 -10.81 11.43
CA ASP A 30 -18.24 -10.72 11.03
C ASP A 30 -18.61 -9.28 10.62
N THR A 31 -18.18 -8.27 11.38
CA THR A 31 -18.32 -6.86 11.00
C THR A 31 -17.61 -6.59 9.67
N ALA A 32 -16.38 -7.06 9.46
CA ALA A 32 -15.69 -6.87 8.19
C ALA A 32 -16.46 -7.48 7.00
N LYS A 33 -17.07 -8.66 7.18
CA LYS A 33 -17.87 -9.33 6.14
C LYS A 33 -19.16 -8.58 5.85
N THR A 34 -19.88 -8.11 6.87
CA THR A 34 -21.15 -7.38 6.68
C THR A 34 -20.89 -6.03 6.02
N THR A 35 -19.88 -5.29 6.47
CA THR A 35 -19.49 -4.00 5.87
C THR A 35 -19.12 -4.17 4.40
N LYS A 36 -18.32 -5.19 4.06
CA LYS A 36 -17.98 -5.49 2.65
C LYS A 36 -19.21 -5.74 1.78
N LYS A 37 -20.19 -6.51 2.25
CA LYS A 37 -21.44 -6.78 1.51
C LYS A 37 -22.28 -5.52 1.32
N VAL A 38 -22.38 -4.67 2.33
CA VAL A 38 -23.12 -3.41 2.27
C VAL A 38 -22.45 -2.43 1.30
N VAL A 39 -21.13 -2.25 1.42
CA VAL A 39 -20.36 -1.40 0.50
C VAL A 39 -20.50 -1.87 -0.94
N LYS A 40 -20.42 -3.19 -1.19
CA LYS A 40 -20.63 -3.75 -2.54
C LYS A 40 -22.01 -3.43 -3.10
N LYS A 41 -23.07 -3.58 -2.29
CA LYS A 41 -24.44 -3.21 -2.72
C LYS A 41 -24.60 -1.71 -3.03
N ILE A 42 -23.86 -0.85 -2.31
CA ILE A 42 -23.86 0.59 -2.56
C ILE A 42 -23.08 0.91 -3.84
N SER A 43 -21.90 0.29 -4.04
CA SER A 43 -21.07 0.51 -5.23
C SER A 43 -21.72 0.03 -6.52
N ASP A 44 -22.54 -1.03 -6.46
CA ASP A 44 -23.14 -1.63 -7.66
C ASP A 44 -24.46 -0.93 -8.06
N ASN A 45 -25.03 -0.07 -7.19
CA ASN A 45 -26.32 0.59 -7.43
C ASN A 45 -26.16 2.11 -7.68
N PRO A 46 -26.14 2.57 -8.95
CA PRO A 46 -25.98 3.99 -9.29
C PRO A 46 -27.16 4.88 -8.85
N LYS A 47 -28.31 4.30 -8.50
CA LYS A 47 -29.49 5.02 -7.99
C LYS A 47 -29.45 5.24 -6.47
N ASN A 48 -28.45 4.69 -5.79
CA ASN A 48 -28.32 4.84 -4.34
C ASN A 48 -27.82 6.25 -4.00
N SER A 49 -28.41 6.91 -3.01
CA SER A 49 -27.96 8.24 -2.56
C SER A 49 -26.52 8.26 -2.03
N LYS A 50 -25.98 7.11 -1.63
CA LYS A 50 -24.59 6.94 -1.18
C LYS A 50 -23.66 6.41 -2.27
N TYR A 51 -24.13 6.30 -3.51
CA TYR A 51 -23.29 5.88 -4.63
C TYR A 51 -22.23 6.95 -4.91
N ILE A 52 -20.96 6.54 -4.94
CA ILE A 52 -19.84 7.38 -5.34
C ILE A 52 -19.32 6.85 -6.66
N SER A 53 -19.38 7.68 -7.70
CA SER A 53 -18.82 7.33 -8.99
C SER A 53 -17.32 7.04 -8.85
N PRO A 54 -16.78 6.01 -9.52
CA PRO A 54 -15.34 5.80 -9.52
C PRO A 54 -14.62 7.05 -10.01
N HIS A 55 -13.58 7.46 -9.27
CA HIS A 55 -12.78 8.66 -9.47
C HIS A 55 -11.32 8.32 -9.20
N ARG A 56 -10.40 9.07 -9.79
CA ARG A 56 -8.98 9.00 -9.47
C ARG A 56 -8.62 10.08 -8.46
N HIS A 57 -7.50 9.91 -7.78
CA HIS A 57 -6.94 10.94 -6.91
C HIS A 57 -5.64 11.44 -7.53
N CYS A 58 -5.34 12.73 -7.38
CA CYS A 58 -4.05 13.28 -7.76
C CYS A 58 -2.94 12.53 -7.00
N VAL A 59 -1.90 12.08 -7.71
CA VAL A 59 -0.75 11.38 -7.08
C VAL A 59 0.03 12.28 -6.11
N ILE A 60 -0.17 13.61 -6.18
CA ILE A 60 0.62 14.59 -5.42
C ILE A 60 -0.17 15.18 -4.26
N CYS A 61 -1.40 15.64 -4.49
CA CYS A 61 -2.21 16.33 -3.49
C CYS A 61 -3.46 15.54 -3.07
N HIS A 62 -3.72 14.38 -3.69
CA HIS A 62 -4.89 13.54 -3.41
C HIS A 62 -6.25 14.21 -3.64
N THR A 63 -6.33 15.30 -4.40
CA THR A 63 -7.60 15.88 -4.86
C THR A 63 -8.32 14.90 -5.81
N PRO A 64 -9.66 14.76 -5.77
CA PRO A 64 -10.40 13.94 -6.72
C PRO A 64 -10.29 14.48 -8.15
N ILE A 65 -10.08 13.57 -9.11
CA ILE A 65 -9.90 13.81 -10.54
C ILE A 65 -10.82 12.83 -11.30
N PRO A 66 -11.40 13.19 -12.46
CA PRO A 66 -12.11 12.24 -13.30
C PRO A 66 -11.23 11.04 -13.71
N LEU A 67 -11.86 9.90 -13.96
CA LEU A 67 -11.16 8.66 -14.36
C LEU A 67 -10.36 8.81 -15.65
N ASP A 68 -10.86 9.62 -16.57
CA ASP A 68 -10.31 9.83 -17.92
C ASP A 68 -9.26 10.94 -17.97
N ALA A 69 -8.89 11.53 -16.84
CA ALA A 69 -7.80 12.50 -16.82
C ALA A 69 -6.46 11.81 -17.09
N ASP A 70 -5.83 12.25 -18.18
CA ASP A 70 -4.43 12.03 -18.49
C ASP A 70 -3.80 13.41 -18.71
N PRO A 71 -2.83 13.88 -17.90
CA PRO A 71 -1.99 13.21 -16.88
C PRO A 71 -2.62 12.91 -15.50
N ALA A 72 -2.01 11.99 -14.72
CA ALA A 72 -2.43 11.51 -13.39
C ALA A 72 -2.27 12.53 -12.22
N HIS A 73 -2.43 13.83 -12.50
CA HIS A 73 -2.39 14.90 -11.52
C HIS A 73 -3.49 15.93 -11.82
N CYS A 74 -3.86 16.75 -10.83
CA CYS A 74 -5.00 17.67 -10.92
C CYS A 74 -4.84 18.85 -11.87
N GLY A 75 -3.68 19.01 -12.53
CA GLY A 75 -3.40 20.11 -13.46
C GLY A 75 -2.94 21.41 -12.80
N ASP A 76 -3.04 21.53 -11.47
CA ASP A 76 -2.53 22.68 -10.73
C ASP A 76 -1.00 22.84 -10.92
N GLN A 77 -0.53 24.08 -11.08
CA GLN A 77 0.90 24.41 -11.18
C GLN A 77 1.80 23.68 -10.15
N PRO A 78 1.51 23.70 -8.83
CA PRO A 78 2.36 23.02 -7.84
C PRO A 78 2.44 21.50 -8.06
N CYS A 79 1.37 20.88 -8.58
CA CYS A 79 1.34 19.45 -8.88
C CYS A 79 2.07 19.16 -10.19
N SER A 80 1.89 19.99 -11.22
CA SER A 80 2.62 19.87 -12.49
C SER A 80 4.14 19.94 -12.30
N GLU A 81 4.62 20.92 -11.53
CA GLU A 81 6.06 21.09 -11.30
C GLU A 81 6.67 19.93 -10.51
N LYS A 82 5.98 19.48 -9.45
CA LYS A 82 6.40 18.30 -8.67
C LYS A 82 6.42 17.04 -9.53
N HIS A 83 5.42 16.85 -10.39
CA HIS A 83 5.37 15.72 -11.30
C HIS A 83 6.55 15.74 -12.28
N ALA A 84 6.79 16.89 -12.94
CA ALA A 84 7.89 17.05 -13.89
C ALA A 84 9.28 16.84 -13.23
N ARG A 85 9.47 17.31 -12.00
CA ARG A 85 10.71 17.09 -11.23
C ARG A 85 10.91 15.62 -10.89
N GLN A 86 9.86 14.93 -10.47
CA GLN A 86 9.91 13.50 -10.16
C GLN A 86 10.17 12.65 -11.40
N GLU A 87 9.55 12.99 -12.54
CA GLU A 87 9.76 12.27 -13.81
C GLU A 87 11.22 12.38 -14.28
N LYS A 88 11.82 13.59 -14.19
CA LYS A 88 13.24 13.79 -14.47
C LYS A 88 14.14 12.96 -13.54
N SER A 89 13.82 12.93 -12.25
CA SER A 89 14.55 12.12 -11.27
C SER A 89 14.47 10.63 -11.60
N ARG A 90 13.25 10.11 -11.87
CA ARG A 90 13.03 8.71 -12.24
C ARG A 90 13.80 8.31 -13.48
N LYS A 91 13.79 9.15 -14.54
CA LYS A 91 14.57 8.87 -15.77
C LYS A 91 16.07 8.80 -15.49
N ARG A 92 16.60 9.71 -14.67
CA ARG A 92 18.02 9.70 -14.27
C ARG A 92 18.38 8.47 -13.44
N LEU A 93 17.55 8.13 -12.45
CA LEU A 93 17.75 6.95 -11.62
C LEU A 93 17.69 5.67 -12.45
N ASN A 94 16.73 5.57 -13.37
CA ASN A 94 16.60 4.43 -14.26
C ASN A 94 17.83 4.30 -15.16
N LEU A 95 18.32 5.40 -15.73
CA LEU A 95 19.55 5.40 -16.51
C LEU A 95 20.75 4.97 -15.67
N MET A 96 20.94 5.52 -14.48
CA MET A 96 22.04 5.15 -13.56
C MET A 96 21.99 3.66 -13.19
N LEU A 97 20.80 3.11 -12.95
CA LEU A 97 20.59 1.71 -12.60
C LEU A 97 21.09 0.75 -13.69
N TYR A 98 21.00 1.13 -14.96
CA TYR A 98 21.51 0.32 -16.07
C TYR A 98 22.94 0.66 -16.46
N LEU A 99 23.31 1.95 -16.46
CA LEU A 99 24.61 2.42 -16.91
C LEU A 99 25.74 1.93 -16.01
N PHE A 100 25.55 1.99 -14.69
CA PHE A 100 26.57 1.57 -13.73
C PHE A 100 26.93 0.08 -13.85
N PRO A 101 25.97 -0.88 -13.77
CA PRO A 101 26.31 -2.29 -13.93
C PRO A 101 26.78 -2.64 -15.34
N ALA A 102 26.28 -1.98 -16.39
CA ALA A 102 26.76 -2.21 -17.75
C ALA A 102 28.26 -1.86 -17.89
N ILE A 103 28.68 -0.72 -17.36
CA ILE A 103 30.10 -0.32 -17.36
C ILE A 103 30.92 -1.27 -16.49
N ALA A 104 30.42 -1.63 -15.31
CA ALA A 104 31.13 -2.54 -14.41
C ALA A 104 31.37 -3.91 -15.05
N ILE A 105 30.36 -4.49 -15.69
CA ILE A 105 30.47 -5.77 -16.40
C ILE A 105 31.42 -5.64 -17.60
N MET A 106 31.31 -4.56 -18.38
CA MET A 106 32.21 -4.31 -19.50
C MET A 106 33.67 -4.23 -19.04
N LEU A 107 33.98 -3.43 -18.02
CA LEU A 107 35.34 -3.31 -17.49
C LEU A 107 35.85 -4.61 -16.87
N PHE A 108 34.97 -5.39 -16.25
CA PHE A 108 35.34 -6.67 -15.64
C PHE A 108 35.63 -7.74 -16.70
N LEU A 109 34.81 -7.82 -17.75
CA LEU A 109 34.93 -8.84 -18.80
C LEU A 109 35.93 -8.47 -19.91
N PHE A 110 36.19 -7.18 -20.12
CA PHE A 110 37.08 -6.68 -21.17
C PHE A 110 38.49 -7.30 -21.13
N PRO A 111 39.18 -7.37 -19.96
CA PRO A 111 40.48 -8.04 -19.86
C PRO A 111 40.45 -9.53 -20.21
N PHE A 112 39.36 -10.23 -19.92
CA PHE A 112 39.22 -11.66 -20.24
C PHE A 112 39.04 -11.89 -21.75
N LEU A 113 38.45 -10.93 -22.46
CA LEU A 113 38.28 -10.97 -23.91
C LEU A 113 39.54 -10.56 -24.67
N THR A 114 40.31 -9.62 -24.12
CA THR A 114 41.57 -9.14 -24.74
C THR A 114 42.77 -10.05 -24.49
N GLY A 115 42.57 -11.19 -23.82
CA GLY A 115 43.64 -12.13 -23.50
C GLY A 115 44.47 -11.66 -22.31
N SER A 116 44.71 -12.60 -21.40
CA SER A 116 45.86 -12.55 -20.49
C SER A 116 47.15 -12.41 -21.30
#